data_AF-A0A174BZR3-F1
#
_entry.id   AF-A0A174BZR3-F1
#
_cell.length_a   1.000
_cell.length_b   1.000
_cell.length_c   1.000
_cell.angle_alpha   90.00
_cell.angle_beta   90.00
_cell.angle_gamma   90.00
#
_symmetry.space_group_name_H-M   'P 1'
#
loop_
_entity.id
_entity.type
_entity.pdbx_description
1 polymer ?
#
loop_
_entity_poly.entity_id
_entity_poly.type
_entity_poly.pdbx_seq_one_letter_code
_entity_poly.pdbx_strand_id
1 'polypeptide(L)' 'MIIFGKDERAKFEAIRGTLSDVVCRQYDEAKTYRDEKWVMFELTNTADFDDYMKLLAIKRKPNRK' A
#
# COMPACT_ATOMS: atom_id res chain seq x y z
N MET A 1 9.41 -2.41 3.61
CA MET A 1 9.08 -0.97 3.64
C MET A 1 8.47 -0.57 2.31
N ILE A 2 7.20 -0.17 2.27
CA ILE A 2 6.53 0.28 1.04
C ILE A 2 6.17 1.74 1.25
N ILE A 3 6.72 2.62 0.43
CA ILE A 3 6.42 4.06 0.50
C ILE A 3 5.39 4.36 -0.57
N PHE A 4 4.28 4.97 -0.16
CA PHE A 4 3.25 5.43 -1.07
C PHE A 4 3.36 6.95 -1.28
N GLY A 5 3.73 7.32 -2.50
CA GLY A 5 3.58 8.68 -3.00
C GLY A 5 2.13 9.02 -3.31
N LYS A 6 1.87 10.25 -3.74
CA LYS A 6 0.53 10.79 -4.01
C LYS A 6 -0.30 9.92 -4.97
N ASP A 7 0.29 9.50 -6.09
CA ASP A 7 -0.40 8.68 -7.10
C ASP A 7 -0.69 7.26 -6.63
N GLU A 8 0.17 6.73 -5.77
CA GLU A 8 0.05 5.38 -5.25
C GLU A 8 -1.01 5.32 -4.15
N ARG A 9 -1.17 6.40 -3.38
CA ARG A 9 -2.30 6.58 -2.46
C ARG A 9 -3.64 6.60 -3.20
N ALA A 10 -3.74 7.32 -4.32
CA ALA A 10 -4.97 7.34 -5.12
C ALA A 10 -5.34 5.94 -5.64
N LYS A 11 -4.34 5.15 -6.07
CA LYS A 11 -4.56 3.76 -6.47
C LYS A 11 -4.92 2.85 -5.29
N PHE A 12 -4.29 3.05 -4.12
CA PHE A 12 -4.62 2.34 -2.90
C PHE A 12 -6.07 2.60 -2.49
N GLU A 13 -6.50 3.86 -2.48
CA GLU A 13 -7.88 4.25 -2.16
C GLU A 13 -8.90 3.63 -3.12
N ALA A 14 -8.56 3.51 -4.42
CA ALA A 14 -9.41 2.84 -5.39
C ALA A 14 -9.59 1.33 -5.14
N ILE A 15 -8.56 0.65 -4.61
CA ILE A 15 -8.63 -0.78 -4.29
C ILE A 15 -8.93 -1.06 -2.81
N ARG A 16 -9.06 -0.02 -1.97
CA ARG A 16 -9.22 -0.14 -0.52
C ARG A 16 -10.40 -1.02 -0.12
N GLY A 17 -11.50 -0.96 -0.86
CA GLY A 17 -12.68 -1.82 -0.63
C GLY A 17 -12.47 -3.31 -0.96
N THR A 18 -11.33 -3.68 -1.54
CA THR A 18 -10.95 -5.06 -1.90
C THR A 18 -9.79 -5.61 -1.07
N LEU A 19 -9.26 -4.80 -0.16
CA LEU A 19 -8.16 -5.14 0.75
C LEU A 19 -8.72 -5.56 2.11
N SER A 20 -7.95 -6.33 2.86
CA SER A 20 -8.28 -6.71 4.23
C SER A 20 -8.31 -5.49 5.17
N ASP A 21 -9.12 -5.59 6.22
CA ASP A 21 -9.20 -4.58 7.28
C ASP A 21 -7.85 -4.37 7.96
N VAL A 22 -7.01 -5.41 8.03
CA VAL A 22 -5.66 -5.34 8.60
C VAL A 22 -4.78 -4.40 7.78
N VAL A 23 -4.78 -4.56 6.45
CA VAL A 23 -4.02 -3.70 5.53
C VAL A 23 -4.53 -2.26 5.56
N CYS A 24 -5.86 -2.07 5.60
CA CYS A 24 -6.46 -0.75 5.73
C CYS A 24 -6.06 -0.07 7.05
N ARG A 25 -6.08 -0.81 8.16
CA ARG A 25 -5.72 -0.30 9.48
C ARG A 25 -4.25 0.07 9.57
N GLN A 26 -3.34 -0.76 9.06
CA GLN A 26 -1.92 -0.44 8.97
C GLN A 26 -1.67 0.80 8.10
N TYR A 27 -2.41 0.95 7.01
CA TYR A 27 -2.35 2.15 6.18
C TYR A 27 -2.84 3.38 6.95
N ASP A 28 -3.94 3.29 7.70
CA ASP A 28 -4.49 4.42 8.46
C ASP A 28 -3.59 4.82 9.65
N GLU A 29 -3.00 3.84 10.35
CA GLU A 29 -2.07 4.06 11.47
C GLU A 29 -0.71 4.60 11.00
N ALA A 30 -0.37 4.46 9.73
CA ALA A 30 0.89 4.93 9.20
C ALA A 30 1.01 6.46 9.14
N LYS A 31 2.17 6.96 9.54
CA LYS A 31 2.48 8.39 9.53
C LYS A 31 2.53 8.94 8.11
N THR A 32 1.79 10.01 7.88
CA THR A 32 1.83 10.81 6.66
C THR A 32 2.85 11.93 6.87
N TYR A 33 3.96 11.92 6.15
CA TYR A 33 4.91 13.04 6.13
C TYR A 33 4.61 13.96 4.95
N ARG A 34 5.07 15.21 5.03
CA ARG A 34 4.66 16.39 4.24
C ARG A 34 4.32 16.17 2.77
N ASP A 35 4.97 15.26 2.05
CA ASP A 35 4.67 14.92 0.66
C ASP A 35 4.51 13.42 0.37
N GLU A 36 4.76 12.55 1.35
CA GLU A 36 4.80 11.09 1.17
C GLU A 36 4.26 10.36 2.40
N LYS A 37 3.40 9.35 2.20
CA LYS A 37 2.90 8.51 3.30
C LYS A 37 3.81 7.29 3.42
N TRP A 38 4.49 7.21 4.56
CA TRP A 38 5.45 6.15 4.85
C TRP A 38 4.71 5.04 5.59
N VAL A 39 4.34 3.98 4.86
CA VAL A 39 3.62 2.84 5.42
C VAL A 39 4.58 1.66 5.58
N MET A 40 4.97 1.40 6.83
CA MET A 40 5.70 0.18 7.15
C MET A 40 4.72 -0.97 7.27
N PHE A 41 4.65 -1.77 6.22
CA PHE A 41 3.99 -3.07 6.28
C PHE A 41 4.97 -4.14 6.70
N GLU A 42 4.71 -4.79 7.83
CA GLU A 42 5.35 -6.04 8.22
C GLU A 42 4.49 -7.21 7.73
N LEU A 43 5.12 -8.13 6.98
CA LEU A 43 4.55 -9.39 6.55
C LEU A 43 4.49 -10.35 7.74
N THR A 44 3.61 -10.09 8.70
CA THR A 44 3.40 -10.96 9.86
C THR A 44 2.45 -12.11 9.57
N ASN A 45 1.68 -12.05 8.48
CA ASN A 45 0.68 -13.07 8.16
C ASN A 45 0.62 -13.40 6.66
N THR A 46 0.67 -14.69 6.31
CA THR A 46 0.56 -15.20 4.93
C THR A 46 -0.82 -14.95 4.31
N ALA A 47 -1.85 -14.71 5.13
CA ALA A 47 -3.19 -14.36 4.66
C ALA A 47 -3.25 -13.01 3.93
N ASP A 48 -2.37 -12.07 4.28
CA ASP A 48 -2.33 -10.74 3.66
C ASP A 48 -1.43 -10.71 2.40
N PHE A 49 -0.78 -11.84 2.05
CA PHE A 49 0.19 -11.90 0.96
C PHE A 49 -0.41 -11.55 -0.40
N ASP A 50 -1.66 -11.94 -0.65
CA ASP A 50 -2.38 -11.59 -1.88
C ASP A 50 -2.66 -10.08 -1.97
N ASP A 51 -2.98 -9.46 -0.83
CA ASP A 51 -3.17 -8.01 -0.75
C ASP A 51 -1.85 -7.28 -0.95
N TYR A 52 -0.74 -7.80 -0.39
CA TYR A 52 0.60 -7.29 -0.68
C TYR A 52 0.99 -7.42 -2.15
N MET A 53 0.60 -8.51 -2.83
CA MET A 53 0.80 -8.67 -4.26
C MET A 53 0.05 -7.59 -5.06
N LYS A 54 -1.19 -7.25 -4.68
CA LYS A 54 -1.94 -6.13 -5.27
C LYS A 54 -1.25 -4.79 -5.01
N LEU A 55 -0.74 -4.56 -3.79
CA LEU A 55 0.01 -3.35 -3.44
C LEU A 55 1.32 -3.22 -4.22
N LEU A 56 2.07 -4.31 -4.36
CA LEU A 56 3.28 -4.38 -5.18
C LEU A 56 2.96 -4.18 -6.66
N ALA A 57 1.81 -4.65 -7.14
CA ALA A 57 1.33 -4.39 -8.50
C ALA A 57 1.01 -2.90 -8.72
N ILE A 58 0.44 -2.21 -7.72
CA ILE A 58 0.21 -0.76 -7.74
C ILE A 58 1.53 0.02 -7.81
N LYS A 59 2.52 -0.38 -7.00
CA LYS A 59 3.88 0.17 -7.02
C LYS A 59 4.59 -0.14 -8.35
N ARG A 60 4.29 -1.29 -8.97
CA ARG A 60 4.73 -1.65 -10.32
C ARG A 60 3.97 -0.84 -11.39
N LYS A 61 4.32 0.43 -11.54
CA LYS A 61 4.22 1.15 -12.82
C LYS A 61 5.58 1.78 -13.17
N PRO A 62 5.90 1.89 -14.48
CA PRO A 62 6.90 1.00 -15.05
C PRO A 62 7.93 1.75 -15.90
N ASN A 63 9.22 1.71 -15.54
CA ASN A 63 10.23 2.20 -16.47
C ASN A 63 10.53 1.12 -17.54
N ARG A 64 9.64 0.99 -18.50
CA ARG A 64 9.93 0.42 -19.83
C ARG A 64 9.60 1.49 -20.87
N LYS A 65 10.30 2.63 -20.82
CA LYS A 65 10.75 3.43 -21.98
C LYS A 65 11.53 4.65 -21.51
#